data_AF-A0A412ZBG2-F1
#
_entry.id   AF-A0A412ZBG2-F1
#
_cell.length_a   1.000
_cell.length_b   1.000
_cell.length_c   1.000
_cell.angle_alpha   90.00
_cell.angle_beta   90.00
_cell.angle_gamma   90.00
#
_symmetry.space_group_name_H-M   'P 1'
#
loop_
_entity.id
_entity.type
_entity.pdbx_description
1 polymer ?
#
loop_
_entity_poly.entity_id
_entity_poly.type
_entity_poly.pdbx_seq_one_letter_code
_entity_poly.pdbx_strand_id
1 'polypeptide(L)'
;MKKVTWLRTLVTVVLSVTVVSMVYVFTKGWPLMRPPRMEDIKEVTMTDTESGVKKEFVDEENKELAVKLINFLNYVPFSTASDTYEPLIIITYVLDDGTEIKISANNTEVFFNGNGHQLKDAEIFGNLTKAVFFSEETARESAQ
;
A
#
# COMPACT_ATOMS: atom_id res chain seq x y z
N MET A 1 46.73 -3.81 16.26
CA MET A 1 46.21 -2.46 15.95
C MET A 1 45.26 -2.42 14.74
N LYS A 2 45.53 -3.08 13.60
CA LYS A 2 44.67 -3.05 12.39
C LYS A 2 43.21 -3.52 12.57
N LYS A 3 42.94 -4.50 13.45
CA LYS A 3 41.58 -5.03 13.69
C LYS A 3 40.66 -4.03 14.42
N VAL A 4 41.22 -3.25 15.36
CA VAL A 4 40.45 -2.26 16.15
C VAL A 4 40.05 -1.06 15.29
N THR A 5 40.93 -0.62 14.38
CA THR A 5 40.61 0.45 13.43
C THR A 5 39.56 0.00 12.41
N TRP A 6 39.66 -1.23 11.88
CA TRP A 6 38.66 -1.78 10.97
C TRP A 6 37.29 -1.96 11.62
N LEU A 7 37.23 -2.47 12.86
CA LEU A 7 35.98 -2.60 13.59
C LEU A 7 35.33 -1.23 13.85
N ARG A 8 36.11 -0.19 14.18
CA ARG A 8 35.60 1.17 14.35
C ARG A 8 35.05 1.73 13.04
N THR A 9 35.75 1.55 11.93
CA THR A 9 35.26 1.97 10.60
C THR A 9 33.96 1.25 10.24
N LEU A 10 33.88 -0.06 10.47
CA LEU A 10 32.66 -0.85 10.23
C LEU A 10 31.49 -0.29 11.05
N VAL A 11 31.69 -0.06 12.35
CA VAL A 11 30.66 0.51 13.24
C VAL A 11 30.23 1.89 12.77
N THR A 12 31.16 2.77 12.36
CA THR A 12 30.83 4.09 11.84
C THR A 12 29.99 4.01 10.56
N VAL A 13 30.33 3.11 9.64
CA VAL A 13 29.57 2.91 8.39
C VAL A 13 28.17 2.35 8.69
N VAL A 14 28.05 1.37 9.58
CA VAL A 14 26.74 0.83 9.98
C VAL A 14 25.89 1.93 10.62
N LEU A 15 26.48 2.74 11.51
CA LEU A 15 25.75 3.82 12.18
C LEU A 15 25.30 4.91 11.20
N SER A 16 26.14 5.28 10.22
CA SER A 16 25.75 6.26 9.20
C SER A 16 24.62 5.74 8.31
N VAL A 17 24.69 4.47 7.86
CA VAL A 17 23.63 3.83 7.08
C VAL A 17 22.32 3.76 7.89
N THR A 18 22.39 3.40 9.17
CA THR A 18 21.22 3.34 10.04
C THR A 18 20.57 4.72 10.20
N VAL A 19 21.35 5.77 10.44
CA VAL A 19 20.81 7.14 10.58
C VAL A 19 20.14 7.61 9.29
N VAL A 20 20.77 7.42 8.14
CA VAL A 20 20.20 7.82 6.84
C VAL A 20 18.92 7.03 6.56
N SER A 21 18.92 5.72 6.81
CA SER A 21 17.75 4.86 6.63
C SER A 21 16.60 5.27 7.55
N MET A 22 16.91 5.63 8.80
CA MET A 22 15.92 6.09 9.77
C MET A 22 15.28 7.42 9.32
N VAL A 23 16.08 8.38 8.87
CA VAL A 23 15.57 9.65 8.31
C VAL A 23 14.70 9.39 7.08
N TYR A 24 15.12 8.50 6.19
CA TYR A 24 14.31 8.12 5.02
C TYR A 24 12.95 7.56 5.43
N VAL A 25 12.92 6.59 6.33
CA VAL A 25 11.67 5.94 6.79
C VAL A 25 10.74 6.92 7.50
N PHE A 26 11.25 7.85 8.32
CA PHE A 26 10.40 8.86 8.96
C PHE A 26 9.85 9.91 7.97
N THR A 27 10.65 10.28 6.97
CA THR A 27 10.26 11.30 5.98
C THR A 27 9.36 10.76 4.88
N LYS A 28 9.63 9.55 4.37
CA LYS A 28 8.91 8.92 3.26
C LYS A 28 7.90 7.86 3.68
N GLY A 29 7.92 7.44 4.94
CA GLY A 29 7.11 6.33 5.42
C GLY A 29 7.74 4.97 5.11
N TRP A 30 7.02 3.93 5.47
CA TRP A 30 7.40 2.54 5.25
C TRP A 30 6.56 1.96 4.11
N PRO A 31 7.17 1.38 3.05
CA PRO A 31 6.42 0.79 1.94
C PRO A 31 5.75 -0.52 2.33
N LEU A 32 4.66 -0.91 1.68
CA LEU A 32 4.06 -2.22 1.93
C LEU A 32 5.08 -3.36 1.76
N MET A 33 5.25 -4.16 2.81
CA MET A 33 6.19 -5.28 2.81
C MET A 33 5.54 -6.51 2.19
N ARG A 34 6.12 -7.04 1.11
CA ARG A 34 5.61 -8.20 0.34
C ARG A 34 4.26 -7.96 -0.36
N PRO A 35 4.20 -6.99 -1.29
CA PRO A 35 3.05 -6.86 -2.18
C PRO A 35 2.91 -8.13 -3.06
N PRO A 36 1.68 -8.47 -3.52
CA PRO A 36 1.48 -9.49 -4.54
C PRO A 36 2.30 -9.19 -5.80
N ARG A 37 2.86 -10.24 -6.40
CA ARG A 37 3.60 -10.15 -7.65
C ARG A 37 2.63 -10.32 -8.80
N MET A 38 2.81 -9.52 -9.85
CA MET A 38 1.97 -9.54 -11.05
C MET A 38 1.78 -10.95 -11.65
N GLU A 39 2.87 -11.70 -11.72
CA GLU A 39 2.93 -13.05 -12.32
C GLU A 39 2.08 -14.08 -11.57
N ASP A 40 1.85 -13.87 -10.26
CA ASP A 40 1.14 -14.81 -9.40
C ASP A 40 -0.36 -14.45 -9.28
N ILE A 41 -0.81 -13.32 -9.86
CA ILE A 41 -2.19 -12.84 -9.71
C ILE A 41 -3.08 -13.39 -10.81
N LYS A 42 -4.08 -14.16 -10.38
CA LYS A 42 -5.14 -14.68 -11.23
C LYS A 42 -6.17 -13.59 -11.57
N GLU A 43 -6.71 -12.94 -10.54
CA GLU A 43 -7.75 -11.92 -10.66
C GLU A 43 -7.65 -10.87 -9.55
N VAL A 44 -8.14 -9.67 -9.85
CA VAL A 44 -8.23 -8.55 -8.91
C VAL A 44 -9.66 -8.07 -8.84
N THR A 45 -10.17 -7.97 -7.63
CA THR A 45 -11.46 -7.35 -7.33
C THR A 45 -11.22 -6.01 -6.65
N MET A 46 -11.90 -4.97 -7.11
CA MET A 46 -11.98 -3.68 -6.44
C MET A 46 -13.41 -3.37 -6.03
N THR A 47 -13.59 -2.91 -4.81
CA THR A 47 -14.88 -2.51 -4.26
C THR A 47 -14.77 -1.10 -3.71
N ASP A 48 -15.63 -0.20 -4.20
CA ASP A 48 -15.91 1.08 -3.57
C ASP A 48 -17.08 0.88 -2.60
N THR A 49 -16.86 1.14 -1.32
CA THR A 49 -17.89 0.92 -0.28
C THR A 49 -18.92 2.04 -0.23
N GLU A 50 -18.60 3.24 -0.70
CA GLU A 50 -19.52 4.38 -0.72
C GLU A 50 -20.58 4.19 -1.81
N SER A 51 -20.14 3.93 -3.05
CA SER A 51 -21.05 3.67 -4.17
C SER A 51 -21.56 2.22 -4.22
N GLY A 52 -20.94 1.31 -3.44
CA GLY A 52 -21.25 -0.12 -3.43
C GLY A 52 -20.86 -0.88 -4.71
N VAL A 53 -20.09 -0.24 -5.59
CA VAL A 53 -19.71 -0.79 -6.89
C VAL A 53 -18.53 -1.74 -6.73
N LYS A 54 -18.66 -2.94 -7.32
CA LYS A 54 -17.60 -3.95 -7.39
C LYS A 54 -17.18 -4.12 -8.86
N LYS A 55 -15.88 -4.05 -9.13
CA LYS A 55 -15.28 -4.31 -10.43
C LYS A 55 -14.28 -5.45 -10.32
N GLU A 56 -14.35 -6.39 -11.26
CA GLU A 56 -13.48 -7.56 -11.33
C GLU A 56 -12.62 -7.45 -12.59
N PHE A 57 -11.31 -7.64 -12.43
CA PHE A 57 -10.31 -7.48 -13.45
C PHE A 57 -9.48 -8.75 -13.57
N VAL A 58 -9.39 -9.27 -14.80
CA VAL A 58 -8.58 -10.45 -15.15
C VAL A 58 -7.51 -10.09 -16.17
N ASP A 59 -7.66 -8.95 -16.85
CA ASP A 59 -6.73 -8.46 -17.84
C ASP A 59 -5.40 -8.01 -17.22
N GLU A 60 -4.34 -8.11 -18.00
CA GLU A 60 -2.98 -7.87 -17.55
C GLU A 60 -2.74 -6.39 -17.20
N GLU A 61 -3.35 -5.46 -17.94
CA GLU A 61 -3.19 -4.02 -17.74
C GLU A 61 -3.74 -3.57 -16.38
N ASN A 62 -4.99 -3.92 -16.07
CA ASN A 62 -5.61 -3.56 -14.80
C ASN A 62 -4.94 -4.25 -13.61
N LYS A 63 -4.49 -5.49 -13.77
CA LYS A 63 -3.69 -6.19 -12.75
C LYS A 63 -2.35 -5.46 -12.48
N GLU A 64 -1.65 -5.04 -13.53
CA GLU A 64 -0.40 -4.29 -13.39
C GLU A 64 -0.62 -2.94 -12.69
N LEU A 65 -1.69 -2.22 -13.07
CA LEU A 65 -2.07 -0.97 -12.43
C LEU A 65 -2.41 -1.16 -10.94
N ALA A 66 -3.12 -2.23 -10.59
CA ALA A 66 -3.44 -2.55 -9.20
C ALA A 66 -2.16 -2.80 -8.38
N VAL A 67 -1.21 -3.57 -8.92
CA VAL A 67 0.10 -3.81 -8.28
C VAL A 67 0.90 -2.51 -8.15
N LYS A 68 0.88 -1.62 -9.15
CA LYS A 68 1.56 -0.31 -9.07
C LYS A 68 0.94 0.58 -7.99
N LEU A 69 -0.38 0.59 -7.87
CA LEU A 69 -1.12 1.37 -6.89
C LEU A 69 -0.73 0.99 -5.45
N ILE A 70 -0.61 -0.30 -5.15
CA ILE A 70 -0.19 -0.75 -3.81
C ILE A 70 1.30 -0.49 -3.54
N ASN A 71 2.16 -0.54 -4.57
CA ASN A 71 3.59 -0.24 -4.43
C ASN A 71 3.85 1.24 -4.15
N PHE A 72 2.92 2.12 -4.52
CA PHE A 72 2.97 3.53 -4.19
C PHE A 72 2.64 3.79 -2.70
N LEU A 73 1.97 2.85 -2.03
CA LEU A 73 1.49 3.03 -0.67
C LEU A 73 2.63 2.98 0.35
N ASN A 74 2.74 4.07 1.11
CA ASN A 74 3.59 4.16 2.29
C ASN A 74 2.74 4.40 3.54
N TYR A 75 3.11 3.76 4.64
CA TYR A 75 2.46 3.95 5.94
C TYR A 75 3.41 4.61 6.96
N VAL A 76 2.83 5.21 7.99
CA VAL A 76 3.57 5.82 9.09
C VAL A 76 4.22 4.70 9.93
N PRO A 77 5.55 4.71 10.12
CA PRO A 77 6.24 3.69 10.90
C PRO A 77 5.69 3.58 12.32
N PHE A 78 5.52 2.34 12.82
CA PHE A 78 5.04 2.04 14.17
C PHE A 78 3.64 2.60 14.51
N SER A 79 2.86 3.00 13.49
CA SER A 79 1.47 3.39 13.67
C SER A 79 0.55 2.17 13.68
N THR A 80 -0.62 2.33 14.29
CA THR A 80 -1.74 1.41 14.19
C THR A 80 -2.95 2.16 13.65
N ALA A 81 -3.84 1.46 12.96
CA ALA A 81 -5.13 2.04 12.60
C ALA A 81 -6.03 2.23 13.83
N SER A 82 -7.01 3.11 13.69
CA SER A 82 -8.07 3.41 14.64
C SER A 82 -9.01 2.22 14.85
N ASP A 83 -9.59 2.12 16.04
CA ASP A 83 -10.70 1.21 16.34
C ASP A 83 -11.98 1.57 15.57
N THR A 84 -12.08 2.81 15.08
CA THR A 84 -13.22 3.32 14.27
C THR A 84 -12.94 3.22 12.76
N TYR A 85 -12.04 2.34 12.35
CA TYR A 85 -11.69 2.17 10.95
C TYR A 85 -12.88 1.68 10.13
N GLU A 86 -13.24 2.44 9.11
CA GLU A 86 -14.20 2.05 8.09
C GLU A 86 -13.55 2.13 6.71
N PRO A 87 -13.52 1.03 5.93
CA PRO A 87 -12.87 1.03 4.62
C PRO A 87 -13.73 1.78 3.58
N LEU A 88 -13.09 2.64 2.79
CA LEU A 88 -13.70 3.29 1.61
C LEU A 88 -13.43 2.49 0.34
N ILE A 89 -12.23 1.91 0.25
CA ILE A 89 -11.78 1.11 -0.88
C ILE A 89 -11.31 -0.25 -0.36
N ILE A 90 -11.70 -1.31 -1.05
CA ILE A 90 -11.23 -2.67 -0.79
C ILE A 90 -10.70 -3.24 -2.10
N ILE A 91 -9.46 -3.73 -2.09
CA ILE A 91 -8.83 -4.45 -3.18
C ILE A 91 -8.54 -5.87 -2.70
N THR A 92 -9.07 -6.86 -3.41
CA THR A 92 -8.80 -8.28 -3.16
C THR A 92 -8.05 -8.86 -4.35
N TYR A 93 -6.86 -9.37 -4.11
CA TYR A 93 -6.07 -10.12 -5.07
C TYR A 93 -6.29 -11.60 -4.81
N VAL A 94 -6.65 -12.35 -5.85
CA VAL A 94 -6.67 -13.81 -5.79
C VAL A 94 -5.47 -14.30 -6.58
N LEU A 95 -4.58 -15.04 -5.91
CA LEU A 95 -3.39 -15.62 -6.53
C LEU A 95 -3.73 -16.93 -7.25
N ASP A 96 -2.82 -17.39 -8.12
CA ASP A 96 -2.98 -18.66 -8.85
C ASP A 96 -3.08 -19.89 -7.95
N ASP A 97 -2.48 -19.83 -6.75
CA ASP A 97 -2.59 -20.88 -5.73
C ASP A 97 -3.90 -20.81 -4.91
N GLY A 98 -4.77 -19.83 -5.20
CA GLY A 98 -6.02 -19.59 -4.52
C GLY A 98 -5.91 -18.74 -3.25
N THR A 99 -4.71 -18.27 -2.89
CA THR A 99 -4.52 -17.35 -1.75
C THR A 99 -5.17 -16.01 -2.05
N GLU A 100 -5.92 -15.48 -1.08
CA GLU A 100 -6.49 -14.14 -1.15
C GLU A 100 -5.64 -13.14 -0.34
N ILE A 101 -5.21 -12.06 -0.99
CA ILE A 101 -4.59 -10.92 -0.33
C ILE A 101 -5.57 -9.76 -0.38
N LYS A 102 -6.04 -9.34 0.80
CA LYS A 102 -6.96 -8.22 0.95
C LYS A 102 -6.23 -6.98 1.44
N ILE A 103 -6.39 -5.89 0.71
CA ILE A 103 -5.99 -4.54 1.10
C ILE A 103 -7.26 -3.72 1.21
N SER A 104 -7.45 -3.02 2.33
CA SER A 104 -8.53 -2.05 2.45
C SER A 104 -7.98 -0.73 2.96
N ALA A 105 -8.55 0.38 2.52
CA ALA A 105 -8.09 1.69 2.92
C ALA A 105 -9.25 2.68 3.05
N ASN A 106 -9.06 3.68 3.90
CA ASN A 106 -9.85 4.90 3.91
C ASN A 106 -8.93 6.10 3.65
N ASN A 107 -9.39 7.31 3.95
CA ASN A 107 -8.62 8.52 3.69
C ASN A 107 -7.29 8.58 4.46
N THR A 108 -7.18 7.95 5.63
CA THR A 108 -6.01 8.13 6.50
C THR A 108 -5.34 6.84 6.90
N GLU A 109 -5.94 5.68 6.62
CA GLU A 109 -5.54 4.39 7.17
C GLU A 109 -5.67 3.27 6.14
N VAL A 110 -4.81 2.26 6.27
CA VAL A 110 -4.79 1.06 5.45
C VAL A 110 -4.73 -0.18 6.32
N PHE A 111 -5.42 -1.24 5.91
CA PHE A 111 -5.27 -2.60 6.42
C PHE A 111 -4.69 -3.49 5.34
N PHE A 112 -3.62 -4.18 5.68
CA PHE A 112 -2.95 -5.15 4.82
C PHE A 112 -2.53 -6.37 5.63
N ASN A 113 -2.87 -7.56 5.15
CA ASN A 113 -2.57 -8.83 5.83
C ASN A 113 -2.98 -8.85 7.31
N GLY A 114 -4.15 -8.26 7.63
CA GLY A 114 -4.67 -8.18 8.99
C GLY A 114 -4.02 -7.13 9.90
N ASN A 115 -3.08 -6.33 9.38
CA ASN A 115 -2.42 -5.26 10.14
C ASN A 115 -2.87 -3.89 9.63
N GLY A 116 -3.39 -3.06 10.54
CA GLY A 116 -3.83 -1.70 10.26
C GLY A 116 -2.75 -0.67 10.56
N HIS A 117 -2.53 0.29 9.67
CA HIS A 117 -1.56 1.37 9.82
C HIS A 117 -2.12 2.70 9.30
N GLN A 118 -1.58 3.82 9.79
CA GLN A 118 -1.87 5.13 9.22
C GLN A 118 -1.11 5.31 7.90
N LEU A 119 -1.76 5.89 6.91
CA LEU A 119 -1.15 6.27 5.64
C LEU A 119 -0.19 7.45 5.82
N LYS A 120 0.94 7.41 5.13
CA LYS A 120 1.89 8.54 5.11
C LYS A 120 1.33 9.73 4.33
N ASP A 121 0.69 9.43 3.20
CA ASP A 121 0.06 10.40 2.32
C ASP A 121 -1.45 10.14 2.33
N ALA A 122 -2.16 10.90 3.16
CA ALA A 122 -3.62 10.78 3.30
C ALA A 122 -4.31 11.08 1.96
N GLU A 123 -5.44 10.41 1.74
CA GLU A 123 -6.37 10.53 0.61
C GLU A 123 -5.80 10.09 -0.74
N ILE A 124 -4.47 10.14 -0.94
CA ILE A 124 -3.85 9.86 -2.24
C ILE A 124 -4.18 8.46 -2.74
N PHE A 125 -4.10 7.44 -1.88
CA PHE A 125 -4.39 6.06 -2.30
C PHE A 125 -5.84 5.88 -2.75
N GLY A 126 -6.81 6.34 -1.95
CA GLY A 126 -8.23 6.26 -2.29
C GLY A 126 -8.54 7.04 -3.57
N ASN A 127 -8.04 8.28 -3.67
CA ASN A 127 -8.26 9.15 -4.82
C ASN A 127 -7.65 8.57 -6.11
N LEU A 128 -6.44 8.01 -6.05
CA LEU A 128 -5.82 7.34 -7.20
C LEU A 128 -6.60 6.10 -7.61
N THR A 129 -7.07 5.31 -6.64
CA THR A 129 -7.90 4.12 -6.95
C THR A 129 -9.16 4.54 -7.68
N LYS A 130 -9.88 5.54 -7.14
CA LYS A 130 -11.11 6.05 -7.76
C LYS A 130 -10.84 6.64 -9.14
N ALA A 131 -9.77 7.41 -9.31
CA ALA A 131 -9.42 8.01 -10.59
C ALA A 131 -9.04 6.99 -11.67
N VAL A 132 -8.35 5.91 -11.30
CA VAL A 132 -7.90 4.88 -12.25
C VAL A 132 -9.02 3.88 -12.57
N PHE A 133 -9.79 3.44 -11.58
CA PHE A 133 -10.70 2.30 -11.72
C PHE A 133 -12.19 2.67 -11.63
N PHE A 134 -12.54 3.85 -11.11
CA PHE A 134 -13.93 4.30 -10.88
C PHE A 134 -14.22 5.71 -11.43
N SER A 135 -13.52 6.11 -12.49
CA SER A 135 -13.63 7.46 -13.08
C SER A 135 -15.03 7.78 -13.62
N GLU A 136 -15.74 6.80 -14.17
CA GLU A 136 -17.11 6.97 -14.67
C GLU A 136 -18.13 7.16 -13.54
N GLU A 137 -17.94 6.47 -12.43
CA GLU A 137 -18.82 6.53 -11.25
C GLU A 137 -18.62 7.84 -10.48
N THR A 138 -17.37 8.26 -10.27
CA THR A 138 -17.05 9.55 -9.64
C THR A 138 -17.59 10.74 -10.46
N ALA A 139 -17.55 10.65 -11.79
CA ALA A 139 -18.15 11.67 -12.65
C ALA A 139 -19.68 11.77 -12.45
N ARG A 140 -20.37 10.65 -12.24
CA ARG A 140 -21.83 10.62 -12.02
C ARG A 140 -22.23 11.17 -10.65
N GLU A 141 -21.49 10.88 -9.59
CA GLU A 141 -21.73 11.46 -8.25
C GLU A 141 -21.53 12.98 -8.25
N SER A 142 -20.53 13.49 -8.96
CA SER A 142 -20.26 14.95 -9.02
C SER A 142 -21.28 15.76 -9.82
N ALA A 143 -22.10 15.10 -10.64
CA ALA A 143 -23.12 15.73 -11.48
C ALA A 143 -24.50 15.81 -10.80
N GLN A 144 -24.62 15.29 -9.57
CA GLN A 144 -25.84 15.20 -8.80
C GLN A 144 -25.85 16.19 -7.62
#